data_AF-A0A3M8Q3T8-F1
#
_entry.id   AF-A0A3M8Q3T8-F1
#
_cell.length_a   1.000
_cell.length_b   1.000
_cell.length_c   1.000
_cell.angle_alpha   90.00
_cell.angle_beta   90.00
_cell.angle_gamma   90.00
#
_symmetry.space_group_name_H-M   'P 1'
#
loop_
_entity.id
_entity.type
_entity.pdbx_description
1 polymer ?
#
loop_
_entity_poly.entity_id
_entity_poly.type
_entity_poly.pdbx_seq_one_letter_code
_entity_poly.pdbx_strand_id
1 'polypeptide(L)'
;MTPLIRTLLLAIGAITLVGCQNLGGQNASGQPCTSVAPCNGNGIGGSNTSAPINQTGALNANNSIAVIKQEPIIVTATGYAAMMTSKRLTQSQARIMTMRSSMLDAYRNLSERVYGLKIDGSSSLSNMVMQNDELRTYVDAYLVGAKVVAQREHEDGTFETVVEMALQENFRQCLGSNNLQSDPNCQIQPGYRAVNVQSSTPTTNFYSIE
;
A
#
# COMPACT_ATOMS: atom_id res chain seq x y z
N MET A 1 6.98 -40.23 61.73
CA MET A 1 6.32 -40.09 60.42
C MET A 1 7.41 -40.04 59.36
N THR A 2 7.20 -40.85 58.33
CA THR A 2 8.14 -41.48 57.37
C THR A 2 8.59 -40.55 56.22
N PRO A 3 9.58 -40.97 55.41
CA PRO A 3 10.65 -40.12 54.86
C PRO A 3 10.45 -39.66 53.40
N LEU A 4 11.14 -38.57 53.05
CA LEU A 4 11.35 -38.06 51.69
C LEU A 4 12.56 -38.77 51.04
N ILE A 5 12.28 -39.64 50.08
CA ILE A 5 13.23 -40.41 49.25
C ILE A 5 12.79 -40.30 47.78
N ARG A 6 13.80 -40.26 46.87
CA ARG A 6 13.77 -40.37 45.38
C ARG A 6 13.40 -39.09 44.63
N THR A 7 14.07 -38.65 43.55
CA THR A 7 15.05 -39.23 42.59
C THR A 7 15.57 -38.05 41.73
N LEU A 8 16.87 -37.85 41.52
CA LEU A 8 17.81 -38.50 40.57
C LEU A 8 17.95 -37.74 39.22
N LEU A 9 19.14 -37.14 39.05
CA LEU A 9 19.97 -36.92 37.85
C LEU A 9 19.34 -36.99 36.44
N LEU A 10 19.67 -35.99 35.61
CA LEU A 10 20.26 -36.13 34.26
C LEU A 10 20.56 -34.70 33.73
N ALA A 11 21.83 -34.29 33.73
CA ALA A 11 22.79 -34.45 32.64
C ALA A 11 22.80 -33.24 31.68
N ILE A 12 23.81 -32.41 31.94
CA ILE A 12 24.60 -31.55 31.06
C ILE A 12 24.25 -31.70 29.56
N GLY A 13 23.60 -30.68 29.01
CA GLY A 13 23.49 -30.45 27.57
C GLY A 13 24.40 -29.30 27.15
N ALA A 14 25.68 -29.59 26.92
CA ALA A 14 26.57 -28.70 26.19
C ALA A 14 26.21 -28.78 24.71
N ILE A 15 25.58 -27.73 24.16
CA ILE A 15 25.40 -27.63 22.71
C ILE A 15 26.65 -26.95 22.17
N THR A 16 27.52 -27.79 21.62
CA THR A 16 28.66 -27.38 20.82
C THR A 16 28.18 -26.73 19.53
N LEU A 17 28.68 -25.51 19.30
CA LEU A 17 28.59 -24.80 18.04
C LEU A 17 29.61 -25.43 17.08
N VAL A 18 29.16 -26.31 16.17
CA VAL A 18 29.99 -26.80 15.05
C VAL A 18 29.15 -26.92 13.79
N GLY A 19 29.54 -26.13 12.79
CA GLY A 19 29.77 -26.61 11.41
C GLY A 19 28.56 -26.80 10.52
N CYS A 20 28.49 -25.99 9.46
CA CYS A 20 27.61 -26.19 8.31
C CYS A 20 27.81 -27.60 7.72
N GLN A 21 26.72 -28.38 7.61
CA GLN A 21 26.67 -29.60 6.83
C GLN A 21 25.70 -29.45 5.66
N ASN A 22 26.33 -29.08 4.54
CA ASN A 22 26.06 -29.42 3.15
C ASN A 22 24.90 -30.42 2.92
N LEU A 23 23.77 -29.94 2.40
CA LEU A 23 22.78 -30.80 1.73
C LEU A 23 23.30 -31.12 0.32
N GLY A 24 23.93 -32.27 0.15
CA GLY A 24 24.26 -32.81 -1.17
C GLY A 24 23.02 -33.39 -1.87
N GLY A 25 22.13 -32.52 -2.36
CA GLY A 25 21.10 -32.90 -3.31
C GLY A 25 21.69 -32.91 -4.73
N GLN A 26 21.78 -34.09 -5.34
CA GLN A 26 22.21 -34.25 -6.74
C GLN A 26 20.98 -34.25 -7.65
N ASN A 27 21.03 -33.53 -8.76
CA ASN A 27 20.07 -33.73 -9.86
C ASN A 27 20.36 -35.09 -10.54
N ALA A 28 19.42 -35.61 -11.35
CA ALA A 28 19.52 -36.89 -12.07
C ALA A 28 20.76 -37.04 -13.00
N SER A 29 21.54 -35.97 -13.17
CA SER A 29 22.78 -35.89 -13.94
C SER A 29 24.08 -35.71 -13.10
N GLY A 30 24.01 -35.76 -11.76
CA GLY A 30 25.20 -35.86 -10.89
C GLY A 30 26.03 -34.58 -10.66
N GLN A 31 25.44 -33.38 -10.81
CA GLN A 31 26.13 -32.10 -10.54
C GLN A 31 25.61 -31.41 -9.25
N PRO A 32 26.50 -30.82 -8.40
CA PRO A 32 26.11 -30.12 -7.17
C PRO A 32 25.59 -28.69 -7.44
N CYS A 33 24.45 -28.33 -6.84
CA CYS A 33 23.82 -27.02 -6.98
C CYS A 33 24.25 -26.06 -5.85
N THR A 34 24.63 -24.82 -6.16
CA THR A 34 25.19 -23.85 -5.20
C THR A 34 24.25 -22.67 -4.87
N SER A 35 22.94 -22.80 -5.07
CA SER A 35 21.96 -21.75 -4.72
C SER A 35 20.79 -22.28 -3.87
N VAL A 36 20.21 -21.40 -3.06
CA VAL A 36 19.27 -21.71 -1.95
C VAL A 36 17.80 -21.82 -2.38
N ALA A 37 17.51 -22.19 -3.63
CA ALA A 37 16.15 -22.42 -4.14
C ALA A 37 15.93 -23.88 -4.56
N PRO A 38 14.70 -24.43 -4.47
CA PRO A 38 14.40 -25.80 -4.86
C PRO A 38 14.66 -26.03 -6.36
N CYS A 39 15.50 -27.01 -6.66
CA CYS A 39 15.97 -27.34 -8.01
C CYS A 39 14.87 -28.03 -8.81
N ASN A 40 13.94 -27.29 -9.40
CA ASN A 40 13.06 -27.84 -10.45
C ASN A 40 13.75 -27.64 -11.80
N GLY A 41 14.32 -28.72 -12.33
CA GLY A 41 15.31 -28.73 -13.41
C GLY A 41 14.79 -28.26 -14.77
N ASN A 42 14.72 -26.96 -15.00
CA ASN A 42 14.51 -26.40 -16.33
C ASN A 42 15.83 -25.79 -16.83
N GLY A 43 16.61 -26.61 -17.55
CA GLY A 43 17.84 -26.18 -18.20
C GLY A 43 17.54 -25.48 -19.52
N ILE A 44 17.93 -24.22 -19.64
CA ILE A 44 18.05 -23.54 -20.92
C ILE A 44 19.46 -23.80 -21.44
N GLY A 45 19.59 -24.52 -22.56
CA GLY A 45 20.84 -24.53 -23.33
C GLY A 45 21.14 -25.76 -24.16
N GLY A 46 20.51 -25.84 -25.34
CA GLY A 46 21.20 -26.19 -26.58
C GLY A 46 21.34 -27.67 -26.99
N SER A 47 20.51 -28.11 -27.95
CA SER A 47 20.99 -28.78 -29.17
C SER A 47 19.84 -28.99 -30.17
N ASN A 48 20.12 -28.60 -31.41
CA ASN A 48 19.27 -28.67 -32.60
C ASN A 48 18.80 -30.10 -32.92
N THR A 49 17.51 -30.26 -33.22
CA THR A 49 17.03 -31.10 -34.34
C THR A 49 15.76 -30.48 -34.92
N SER A 50 15.86 -30.13 -36.20
CA SER A 50 14.83 -29.52 -37.02
C SER A 50 13.75 -30.53 -37.43
N ALA A 51 12.50 -30.25 -37.08
CA ALA A 51 11.31 -30.76 -37.74
C ALA A 51 10.27 -29.61 -37.87
N PRO A 52 9.59 -29.45 -39.02
CA PRO A 52 8.85 -28.24 -39.35
C PRO A 52 7.43 -28.26 -38.75
N ILE A 53 7.09 -27.24 -37.97
CA ILE A 53 5.69 -26.94 -37.65
C ILE A 53 5.17 -26.02 -38.76
N ASN A 54 4.28 -26.58 -39.58
CA ASN A 54 3.56 -25.87 -40.62
C ASN A 54 2.44 -25.05 -39.95
N GLN A 55 2.75 -23.86 -39.46
CA GLN A 55 1.76 -22.86 -39.04
C GLN A 55 1.49 -21.91 -40.20
N THR A 56 0.72 -22.42 -41.16
CA THR A 56 -0.10 -21.56 -42.03
C THR A 56 -1.29 -21.07 -41.20
N GLY A 57 -1.13 -19.90 -40.61
CA GLY A 57 -2.17 -19.18 -39.89
C GLY A 57 -1.72 -17.75 -39.70
N ALA A 58 -2.07 -16.90 -40.66
CA ALA A 58 -1.65 -15.51 -40.76
C ALA A 58 -1.74 -14.76 -39.42
N LEU A 59 -0.64 -14.10 -39.07
CA LEU A 59 -0.64 -13.02 -38.09
C LEU A 59 -1.56 -11.91 -38.61
N ASN A 60 -2.84 -11.93 -38.24
CA ASN A 60 -3.70 -10.77 -38.43
C ASN A 60 -3.36 -9.76 -37.33
N ALA A 61 -2.30 -8.99 -37.59
CA ALA A 61 -1.76 -7.93 -36.74
C ALA A 61 -2.65 -6.68 -36.76
N ASN A 62 -3.95 -6.84 -36.48
CA ASN A 62 -4.93 -5.74 -36.43
C ASN A 62 -5.86 -5.86 -35.21
N ASN A 63 -5.33 -6.24 -34.06
CA ASN A 63 -6.02 -5.99 -32.80
C ASN A 63 -5.26 -4.90 -32.04
N SER A 64 -5.36 -3.68 -32.56
CA SER A 64 -5.10 -2.50 -31.75
C SER A 64 -6.17 -2.49 -30.66
N ILE A 65 -5.86 -3.07 -29.50
CA ILE A 65 -6.68 -2.91 -28.31
C ILE A 65 -6.72 -1.41 -28.06
N ALA A 66 -7.83 -0.78 -28.42
CA ALA A 66 -8.09 0.58 -28.04
C ALA A 66 -8.18 0.57 -26.51
N VAL A 67 -7.10 0.95 -25.84
CA VAL A 67 -7.13 1.27 -24.42
C VAL A 67 -8.03 2.50 -24.34
N ILE A 68 -9.31 2.27 -24.10
CA ILE A 68 -10.28 3.33 -23.80
C ILE A 68 -9.85 3.89 -22.46
N LYS A 69 -8.96 4.88 -22.48
CA LYS A 69 -8.50 5.59 -21.30
C LYS A 69 -9.74 6.17 -20.61
N GLN A 70 -10.07 5.63 -19.45
CA GLN A 70 -11.26 6.06 -18.75
C GLN A 70 -10.99 7.40 -18.08
N GLU A 71 -11.96 8.32 -18.16
CA GLU A 71 -11.84 9.59 -17.47
C GLU A 71 -11.77 9.35 -15.95
N PRO A 72 -10.88 10.05 -15.22
CA PRO A 72 -10.75 9.91 -13.79
C PRO A 72 -12.04 10.37 -13.11
N ILE A 73 -12.48 9.62 -12.10
CA ILE A 73 -13.66 10.01 -11.32
C ILE A 73 -13.21 11.01 -10.27
N ILE A 74 -13.74 12.23 -10.33
CA ILE A 74 -13.43 13.28 -9.37
C ILE A 74 -14.45 13.22 -8.24
N VAL A 75 -13.96 13.03 -7.02
CA VAL A 75 -14.76 13.06 -5.80
C VAL A 75 -14.45 14.34 -5.04
N THR A 76 -15.47 15.17 -4.86
CA THR A 76 -15.38 16.42 -4.11
C THR A 76 -16.19 16.35 -2.83
N ALA A 77 -15.70 17.00 -1.78
CA ALA A 77 -16.44 17.21 -0.54
C ALA A 77 -16.19 18.61 0.01
N THR A 78 -17.17 19.11 0.75
CA THR A 78 -17.13 20.42 1.41
C THR A 78 -17.20 20.23 2.92
N GLY A 79 -16.44 21.01 3.66
CA GLY A 79 -16.50 21.07 5.12
C GLY A 79 -16.65 22.49 5.63
N TYR A 80 -17.30 22.62 6.78
CA TYR A 80 -17.62 23.91 7.39
C TYR A 80 -17.11 23.97 8.82
N ALA A 81 -16.69 25.16 9.26
CA ALA A 81 -16.44 25.41 10.67
C ALA A 81 -16.80 26.84 11.06
N ALA A 82 -17.38 26.99 12.24
CA ALA A 82 -17.69 28.29 12.83
C ALA A 82 -16.47 28.94 13.49
N MET A 83 -16.46 30.28 13.53
CA MET A 83 -15.42 31.05 14.20
C MET A 83 -15.32 30.64 15.68
N MET A 84 -14.14 30.20 16.12
CA MET A 84 -13.90 29.84 17.51
C MET A 84 -13.73 31.11 18.36
N THR A 85 -14.81 31.56 18.99
CA THR A 85 -14.75 32.71 19.90
C THR A 85 -14.32 32.25 21.30
N SER A 86 -13.09 32.56 21.70
CA SER A 86 -12.59 32.29 23.05
C SER A 86 -11.81 33.48 23.57
N LYS A 87 -12.02 33.85 24.85
CA LYS A 87 -11.28 34.93 25.53
C LYS A 87 -9.77 34.65 25.62
N ARG A 88 -9.35 33.41 25.37
CA ARG A 88 -7.95 32.96 25.42
C ARG A 88 -7.26 32.98 24.05
N LEU A 89 -8.00 33.17 22.95
CA LEU A 89 -7.47 33.18 21.60
C LEU A 89 -7.50 34.59 21.04
N THR A 90 -6.42 35.00 20.36
CA THR A 90 -6.46 36.21 19.53
C THR A 90 -7.35 35.96 18.31
N GLN A 91 -7.85 37.02 17.68
CA GLN A 91 -8.68 36.89 16.48
C GLN A 91 -7.97 36.13 15.35
N SER A 92 -6.67 36.37 15.17
CA SER A 92 -5.85 35.63 14.19
C SER A 92 -5.72 34.15 14.54
N GLN A 93 -5.54 33.82 15.83
CA GLN A 93 -5.49 32.42 16.29
C GLN A 93 -6.84 31.73 16.08
N ALA A 94 -7.94 32.38 16.45
CA ALA A 94 -9.30 31.87 16.23
C ALA A 94 -9.55 31.57 14.75
N ARG A 95 -9.18 32.50 13.86
CA ARG A 95 -9.30 32.33 12.41
C ARG A 95 -8.52 31.14 11.88
N ILE A 96 -7.24 30.99 12.26
CA ILE A 96 -6.41 29.85 11.83
C ILE A 96 -6.99 28.53 12.34
N MET A 97 -7.48 28.50 13.58
CA MET A 97 -8.10 27.31 14.16
C MET A 97 -9.39 26.95 13.42
N THR A 98 -10.26 27.92 13.13
CA THR A 98 -11.49 27.68 12.37
C THR A 98 -11.21 27.22 10.94
N MET A 99 -10.26 27.84 10.24
CA MET A 99 -9.81 27.39 8.92
C MET A 99 -9.37 25.91 8.95
N ARG A 100 -8.53 25.53 9.92
CA ARG A 100 -8.09 24.13 10.09
C ARG A 100 -9.25 23.18 10.44
N SER A 101 -10.17 23.62 11.29
CA SER A 101 -11.37 22.84 11.63
C SER A 101 -12.24 22.59 10.40
N SER A 102 -12.43 23.60 9.53
CA SER A 102 -13.20 23.42 8.28
C SER A 102 -12.53 22.45 7.32
N MET A 103 -11.19 22.45 7.28
CA MET A 103 -10.41 21.50 6.49
C MET A 103 -10.59 20.08 7.03
N LEU A 104 -10.47 19.86 8.34
CA LEU A 104 -10.69 18.53 8.94
C LEU A 104 -12.10 18.00 8.68
N ASP A 105 -13.12 18.85 8.77
CA ASP A 105 -14.50 18.49 8.43
C ASP A 105 -14.63 18.10 6.94
N ALA A 106 -13.95 18.84 6.05
CA ALA A 106 -13.97 18.54 4.61
C ALA A 106 -13.34 17.17 4.30
N TYR A 107 -12.20 16.84 4.92
CA TYR A 107 -11.57 15.52 4.79
C TYR A 107 -12.43 14.39 5.37
N ARG A 108 -13.15 14.65 6.47
CA ARG A 108 -14.12 13.71 7.03
C ARG A 108 -15.25 13.43 6.05
N ASN A 109 -15.87 14.48 5.50
CA ASN A 109 -16.95 14.33 4.52
C ASN A 109 -16.46 13.63 3.25
N LEU A 110 -15.21 13.89 2.84
CA LEU A 110 -14.58 13.19 1.72
C LEU A 110 -14.41 11.70 1.99
N SER A 111 -13.93 11.32 3.18
CA SER A 111 -13.74 9.90 3.51
C SER A 111 -15.06 9.16 3.56
N GLU A 112 -16.09 9.74 4.16
CA GLU A 112 -17.44 9.17 4.16
C GLU A 112 -17.96 8.98 2.72
N ARG A 113 -17.72 9.98 1.84
CA ARG A 113 -18.09 9.89 0.42
C ARG A 113 -17.36 8.78 -0.30
N VAL A 114 -16.06 8.64 -0.08
CA VAL A 114 -15.20 7.62 -0.71
C VAL A 114 -15.59 6.22 -0.22
N TYR A 115 -15.69 6.00 1.08
CA TYR A 115 -16.06 4.68 1.64
C TYR A 115 -17.49 4.25 1.27
N GLY A 116 -18.38 5.20 0.99
CA GLY A 116 -19.73 4.95 0.49
C GLY A 116 -19.83 4.68 -1.02
N LEU A 117 -18.72 4.70 -1.78
CA LEU A 117 -18.74 4.44 -3.21
C LEU A 117 -19.12 2.99 -3.50
N LYS A 118 -20.05 2.80 -4.43
CA LYS A 118 -20.38 1.49 -5.00
C LYS A 118 -19.53 1.29 -6.26
N ILE A 119 -18.70 0.25 -6.23
CA ILE A 119 -17.75 -0.05 -7.31
C ILE A 119 -18.43 -0.95 -8.34
N ASP A 120 -19.12 -1.99 -7.85
CA ASP A 120 -19.91 -2.93 -8.65
C ASP A 120 -21.31 -3.10 -8.04
N GLY A 121 -22.28 -3.56 -8.85
CA GLY A 121 -23.72 -3.54 -8.55
C GLY A 121 -24.18 -4.18 -7.22
N SER A 122 -23.33 -5.00 -6.58
CA SER A 122 -23.62 -5.65 -5.29
C SER A 122 -22.68 -5.27 -4.14
N SER A 123 -21.55 -4.62 -4.40
CA SER A 123 -20.47 -4.44 -3.40
C SER A 123 -20.12 -2.97 -3.19
N SER A 124 -20.19 -2.52 -1.93
CA SER A 124 -19.71 -1.20 -1.48
C SER A 124 -18.23 -1.24 -1.18
N LEU A 125 -17.50 -0.14 -1.42
CA LEU A 125 -16.09 -0.01 -1.07
C LEU A 125 -15.86 -0.29 0.42
N SER A 126 -16.74 0.22 1.27
CA SER A 126 -16.76 -0.08 2.71
C SER A 126 -16.67 -1.58 3.02
N ASN A 127 -17.38 -2.43 2.28
CA ASN A 127 -17.40 -3.88 2.56
C ASN A 127 -16.12 -4.57 2.07
N MET A 128 -15.49 -4.05 1.01
CA MET A 128 -14.26 -4.60 0.47
C MET A 128 -13.07 -4.29 1.38
N VAL A 129 -12.99 -3.07 1.91
CA VAL A 129 -11.92 -2.66 2.85
C VAL A 129 -12.01 -3.36 4.20
N MET A 130 -13.20 -3.85 4.60
CA MET A 130 -13.35 -4.66 5.82
C MET A 130 -12.82 -6.08 5.66
N GLN A 131 -12.76 -6.58 4.42
CA GLN A 131 -12.27 -7.94 4.11
C GLN A 131 -10.77 -7.96 3.79
N ASN A 132 -10.19 -6.81 3.44
CA ASN A 132 -8.81 -6.71 3.00
C ASN A 132 -8.11 -5.47 3.58
N ASP A 133 -7.16 -5.68 4.49
CA ASP A 133 -6.37 -4.63 5.14
C ASP A 133 -5.41 -3.90 4.17
N GLU A 134 -4.92 -4.58 3.13
CA GLU A 134 -4.09 -3.97 2.08
C GLU A 134 -4.92 -2.97 1.28
N LEU A 135 -6.16 -3.33 0.97
CA LEU A 135 -7.10 -2.44 0.29
C LEU A 135 -7.42 -1.22 1.13
N ARG A 136 -7.64 -1.41 2.43
CA ARG A 136 -7.84 -0.31 3.37
C ARG A 136 -6.65 0.65 3.35
N THR A 137 -5.43 0.12 3.47
CA THR A 137 -4.21 0.93 3.44
C THR A 137 -4.05 1.67 2.11
N TYR A 138 -4.37 1.02 1.00
CA TYR A 138 -4.36 1.64 -0.34
C TYR A 138 -5.35 2.82 -0.44
N VAL A 139 -6.60 2.63 -0.01
CA VAL A 139 -7.62 3.70 -0.01
C VAL A 139 -7.24 4.84 0.93
N ASP A 140 -6.71 4.53 2.12
CA ASP A 140 -6.26 5.53 3.08
C ASP A 140 -5.12 6.39 2.53
N ALA A 141 -4.18 5.80 1.77
CA ALA A 141 -3.12 6.55 1.11
C ALA A 141 -3.67 7.55 0.07
N TYR A 142 -4.71 7.18 -0.68
CA TYR A 142 -5.39 8.11 -1.59
C TYR A 142 -6.11 9.23 -0.85
N LEU A 143 -6.78 8.92 0.28
CA LEU A 143 -7.45 9.92 1.14
C LEU A 143 -6.51 10.99 1.66
N VAL A 144 -5.30 10.60 2.08
CA VAL A 144 -4.26 11.55 2.52
C VAL A 144 -3.78 12.43 1.35
N GLY A 145 -3.80 11.91 0.12
CA GLY A 145 -3.41 12.64 -1.09
C GLY A 145 -4.44 13.61 -1.64
N ALA A 146 -5.62 13.78 -1.02
CA ALA A 146 -6.64 14.69 -1.52
C ALA A 146 -6.20 16.16 -1.41
N LYS A 147 -6.49 16.95 -2.45
CA LYS A 147 -6.09 18.35 -2.57
C LYS A 147 -7.19 19.28 -2.06
N VAL A 148 -6.79 20.38 -1.44
CA VAL A 148 -7.69 21.50 -1.15
C VAL A 148 -7.83 22.31 -2.44
N VAL A 149 -9.06 22.48 -2.95
CA VAL A 149 -9.33 23.24 -4.18
C VAL A 149 -9.82 24.65 -3.90
N ALA A 150 -10.49 24.87 -2.78
CA ALA A 150 -10.97 26.19 -2.38
C ALA A 150 -11.08 26.31 -0.85
N GLN A 151 -10.80 27.50 -0.34
CA GLN A 151 -11.05 27.89 1.05
C GLN A 151 -11.59 29.31 1.07
N ARG A 152 -12.73 29.50 1.73
CA ARG A 152 -13.44 30.78 1.77
C ARG A 152 -13.90 31.08 3.19
N GLU A 153 -13.82 32.35 3.57
CA GLU A 153 -14.42 32.88 4.79
C GLU A 153 -15.75 33.55 4.41
N HIS A 154 -16.81 33.23 5.14
CA HIS A 154 -18.13 33.84 5.00
C HIS A 154 -18.26 35.06 5.92
N GLU A 155 -19.32 35.86 5.72
CA GLU A 155 -19.55 37.11 6.45
C GLU A 155 -19.77 36.89 7.97
N ASP A 156 -20.27 35.72 8.35
CA ASP A 156 -20.45 35.29 9.74
C ASP A 156 -19.15 34.78 10.41
N GLY A 157 -18.02 34.80 9.69
CA GLY A 157 -16.73 34.28 10.14
C GLY A 157 -16.61 32.76 10.07
N THR A 158 -17.59 32.06 9.47
CA THR A 158 -17.45 30.63 9.17
C THR A 158 -16.47 30.43 8.02
N PHE A 159 -15.74 29.31 8.05
CA PHE A 159 -14.91 28.87 6.95
C PHE A 159 -15.56 27.71 6.23
N GLU A 160 -15.52 27.77 4.90
CA GLU A 160 -15.85 26.71 3.99
C GLU A 160 -14.57 26.23 3.29
N THR A 161 -14.27 24.94 3.39
CA THR A 161 -13.17 24.30 2.68
C THR A 161 -13.73 23.26 1.72
N VAL A 162 -13.26 23.29 0.47
CA VAL A 162 -13.58 22.29 -0.54
C VAL A 162 -12.34 21.47 -0.82
N VAL A 163 -12.47 20.15 -0.70
CA VAL A 163 -11.43 19.17 -1.01
C VAL A 163 -11.84 18.32 -2.19
N GLU A 164 -10.85 17.87 -2.95
CA GLU A 164 -11.03 17.05 -4.14
C GLU A 164 -10.01 15.91 -4.17
N MET A 165 -10.48 14.74 -4.57
CA MET A 165 -9.64 13.60 -4.91
C MET A 165 -9.98 13.14 -6.33
N ALA A 166 -8.95 12.85 -7.12
CA ALA A 166 -9.13 12.18 -8.41
C ALA A 166 -8.85 10.69 -8.27
N LEU A 167 -9.87 9.86 -8.51
CA LEU A 167 -9.73 8.42 -8.61
C LEU A 167 -9.25 8.09 -10.03
N GLN A 168 -7.99 7.66 -10.10
CA GLN A 168 -7.34 7.28 -11.35
C GLN A 168 -7.85 5.91 -11.85
N GLU A 169 -7.53 5.57 -13.09
CA GLU A 169 -7.95 4.30 -13.70
C GLU A 169 -7.37 3.08 -12.98
N ASN A 170 -6.08 3.14 -12.59
CA ASN A 170 -5.41 2.10 -11.82
C ASN A 170 -6.12 1.82 -10.50
N PHE A 171 -6.65 2.85 -9.82
CA PHE A 171 -7.40 2.68 -8.59
C PHE A 171 -8.58 1.71 -8.80
N ARG A 172 -9.35 1.87 -9.89
CA ARG A 172 -10.48 0.98 -10.19
C ARG A 172 -10.06 -0.44 -10.53
N GLN A 173 -8.94 -0.61 -11.25
CA GLN A 173 -8.37 -1.92 -11.57
C GLN A 173 -7.94 -2.66 -10.29
N CYS A 174 -7.35 -1.92 -9.34
CA CYS A 174 -6.93 -2.44 -8.04
C CYS A 174 -8.11 -2.81 -7.13
N LEU A 175 -9.20 -2.04 -7.17
CA LEU A 175 -10.40 -2.36 -6.40
C LEU A 175 -11.11 -3.63 -6.89
N GLY A 176 -11.07 -3.93 -8.20
CA GLY A 176 -11.70 -5.12 -8.78
C GLY A 176 -10.87 -6.40 -8.64
N SER A 177 -9.57 -6.27 -8.34
CA SER A 177 -8.64 -7.39 -8.27
C SER A 177 -8.43 -7.82 -6.81
N ASN A 178 -8.85 -9.03 -6.45
CA ASN A 178 -8.65 -9.57 -5.09
C ASN A 178 -7.17 -9.81 -4.70
N ASN A 179 -6.20 -9.48 -5.58
CA ASN A 179 -4.77 -9.72 -5.39
C ASN A 179 -3.94 -8.43 -5.54
N LEU A 180 -4.17 -7.46 -4.64
CA LEU A 180 -3.44 -6.18 -4.58
C LEU A 180 -1.93 -6.36 -4.45
N GLN A 181 -1.48 -7.40 -3.73
CA GLN A 181 -0.07 -7.74 -3.55
C GLN A 181 0.65 -8.10 -4.87
N SER A 182 -0.05 -8.74 -5.79
CA SER A 182 0.54 -9.31 -7.01
C SER A 182 0.65 -8.31 -8.16
N ASP A 183 -0.14 -7.23 -8.13
CA ASP A 183 -0.13 -6.23 -9.18
C ASP A 183 0.79 -5.06 -8.78
N PRO A 184 1.93 -4.87 -9.46
CA PRO A 184 2.83 -3.75 -9.19
C PRO A 184 2.16 -2.38 -9.36
N ASN A 185 1.05 -2.28 -10.10
CA ASN A 185 0.29 -1.03 -10.28
C ASN A 185 -0.59 -0.68 -9.08
N CYS A 186 -0.84 -1.64 -8.19
CA CYS A 186 -1.65 -1.50 -6.99
C CYS A 186 -0.84 -1.32 -5.71
N GLN A 187 0.47 -1.45 -5.81
CA GLN A 187 1.36 -1.17 -4.70
C GLN A 187 1.46 0.34 -4.51
N ILE A 188 0.95 0.82 -3.37
CA ILE A 188 1.26 2.16 -2.88
C ILE A 188 2.76 2.25 -2.66
N GLN A 189 3.49 2.80 -3.63
CA GLN A 189 4.89 3.16 -3.42
C GLN A 189 4.92 4.24 -2.35
N PRO A 190 5.54 3.98 -1.19
CA PRO A 190 5.73 4.97 -0.15
C PRO A 190 6.53 6.16 -0.70
N GLY A 191 5.86 7.25 -1.04
CA GLY A 191 6.51 8.51 -1.42
C GLY A 191 7.23 9.19 -0.25
N TYR A 192 7.11 8.64 0.95
CA TYR A 192 7.93 8.98 2.10
C TYR A 192 9.27 8.25 1.93
N ARG A 193 10.36 9.01 1.75
CA ARG A 193 11.73 8.48 1.92
C ARG A 193 11.73 7.68 3.22
N ALA A 194 11.81 6.37 3.15
CA ALA A 194 12.09 5.55 4.31
C ALA A 194 13.47 6.00 4.81
N VAL A 195 13.50 6.81 5.87
CA VAL A 195 14.74 7.03 6.60
C VAL A 195 15.12 5.66 7.11
N ASN A 196 16.17 5.10 6.52
CA ASN A 196 16.70 3.83 6.94
C ASN A 196 17.17 3.99 8.40
N VAL A 197 16.41 3.44 9.35
CA VAL A 197 16.68 3.49 10.80
C VAL A 197 17.95 2.69 11.18
N GLN A 198 18.59 2.01 10.21
CA GLN A 198 19.88 1.33 10.40
C GLN A 198 21.09 2.22 10.02
N SER A 199 20.86 3.44 9.52
CA SER A 199 21.94 4.41 9.33
C SER A 199 22.13 5.24 10.60
N SER A 200 23.27 5.07 11.27
CA SER A 200 23.69 5.86 12.43
C SER A 200 24.10 7.31 12.09
N THR A 201 23.75 7.82 10.91
CA THR A 201 24.05 9.21 10.53
C THR A 201 22.77 10.06 10.54
N PRO A 202 22.64 11.02 11.47
CA PRO A 202 21.48 11.91 11.50
C PRO A 202 21.56 12.87 10.29
N THR A 203 20.60 12.75 9.36
CA THR A 203 20.38 13.78 8.36
C THR A 203 19.60 14.92 9.01
N THR A 204 20.34 15.82 9.65
CA THR A 204 19.83 17.14 9.99
C THR A 204 19.50 17.85 8.68
N ASN A 205 18.27 18.37 8.55
CA ASN A 205 17.90 19.63 7.87
C ASN A 205 16.44 19.54 7.40
N PHE A 206 15.52 19.83 8.30
CA PHE A 206 14.17 20.28 7.97
C PHE A 206 13.80 21.37 8.96
N TYR A 207 14.46 22.53 8.86
CA TYR A 207 13.99 23.87 9.20
C TYR A 207 15.19 24.82 9.14
N SER A 208 15.33 25.53 8.02
CA SER A 208 16.04 26.80 7.98
C SER A 208 15.00 27.82 7.54
N ILE A 209 14.61 28.68 8.48
CA ILE A 209 13.90 29.91 8.18
C ILE A 209 15.01 30.93 7.95
N GLU A 210 15.10 31.48 6.74
CA GLU A 210 15.71 32.79 6.50
C GLU A 210 14.62 33.86 6.57
#